data_AF-A0AAD4D0W6-F1
#
_entry.id   AF-A0AAD4D0W6-F1
#
_cell.length_a   1.000
_cell.length_b   1.000
_cell.length_c   1.000
_cell.angle_alpha   90.00
_cell.angle_beta   90.00
_cell.angle_gamma   90.00
#
_symmetry.space_group_name_H-M   'P 1'
#
loop_
_entity.id
_entity.type
_entity.pdbx_description
1 polymer ?
#
loop_
_entity_poly.entity_id
_entity_poly.type
_entity_poly.pdbx_seq_one_letter_code
_entity_poly.pdbx_strand_id
1 'polypeptide(L)'
;PAARKLQYALERVASTHQLAREINQRVHTKYDSTNPAHERKLLLIGFQGKDPATDFRGMGMLGLDDLVYYAKYYPMSSKHALECSHDPISWYSFAIVGINITAFAVQTLRTRQLQYYLFLNGTDRSVYHELYCYLFHRFNAYWSTLEPKPSIMDFERVFADFKIVMERQLTRRKLMMLRYDTKENFLSGHGHHIPPFVATTTAATTAVGVSSRVLQDEVVGGEAFEMETKKSQ
;
A
#
# COMPACT_ATOMS: atom_id res chain seq x y z
N PRO A 1 8.35 -19.60 35.29
CA PRO A 1 8.77 -19.38 33.88
C PRO A 1 7.61 -19.12 32.91
N ALA A 2 6.58 -19.97 32.90
CA ALA A 2 5.40 -19.82 32.03
C ALA A 2 4.59 -18.54 32.30
N ALA A 3 4.33 -18.21 33.58
CA ALA A 3 3.62 -16.98 33.98
C ALA A 3 4.32 -15.70 33.49
N ARG A 4 5.66 -15.64 33.54
CA ARG A 4 6.43 -14.50 33.02
C ARG A 4 6.34 -14.38 31.49
N LYS A 5 6.36 -15.52 30.77
CA LYS A 5 6.17 -15.53 29.31
C LYS A 5 4.76 -15.08 28.92
N LEU A 6 3.75 -15.50 29.66
CA LEU A 6 2.36 -15.08 29.47
C LEU A 6 2.19 -13.58 29.73
N GLN A 7 2.73 -13.08 30.85
CA GLN A 7 2.70 -11.67 31.19
C GLN A 7 3.35 -10.82 30.10
N TYR A 8 4.56 -11.18 29.66
CA TYR A 8 5.23 -10.49 28.55
C TYR A 8 4.39 -10.50 27.26
N ALA A 9 3.78 -11.63 26.92
CA ALA A 9 2.94 -11.72 25.72
C ALA A 9 1.70 -10.81 25.82
N LEU A 10 1.04 -10.77 26.99
CA LEU A 10 -0.11 -9.89 27.24
C LEU A 10 0.27 -8.42 27.18
N GLU A 11 1.38 -8.03 27.80
CA GLU A 11 1.92 -6.66 27.75
C GLU A 11 2.22 -6.23 26.31
N ARG A 12 2.81 -7.12 25.49
CA ARG A 12 3.05 -6.85 24.07
C ARG A 12 1.76 -6.70 23.29
N VAL A 13 0.79 -7.59 23.48
CA VAL A 13 -0.51 -7.50 22.80
C VAL A 13 -1.19 -6.18 23.16
N ALA A 14 -1.21 -5.79 24.43
CA ALA A 14 -1.76 -4.49 24.86
C ALA A 14 -1.05 -3.31 24.17
N SER A 15 0.27 -3.36 24.09
CA SER A 15 1.09 -2.33 23.42
C SER A 15 0.80 -2.24 21.91
N THR A 16 0.55 -3.38 21.24
CA THR A 16 0.16 -3.38 19.81
C THR A 16 -1.17 -2.67 19.60
N HIS A 17 -2.13 -2.85 20.51
CA HIS A 17 -3.42 -2.17 20.46
C HIS A 17 -3.31 -0.66 20.78
N GLN A 18 -2.38 -0.25 21.64
CA GLN A 18 -2.11 1.16 21.89
C GLN A 18 -1.53 1.83 20.64
N LEU A 19 -0.50 1.24 20.01
CA LEU A 19 0.04 1.75 18.76
C LEU A 19 -1.05 1.85 17.68
N ALA A 20 -1.88 0.81 17.54
CA ALA A 20 -2.97 0.82 16.58
C ALA A 20 -3.95 1.99 16.81
N ARG A 21 -4.26 2.32 18.07
CA ARG A 21 -5.10 3.47 18.40
C ARG A 21 -4.41 4.79 18.05
N GLU A 22 -3.13 4.94 18.37
CA GLU A 22 -2.37 6.17 18.05
C GLU A 22 -2.33 6.42 16.54
N ILE A 23 -1.98 5.40 15.75
CA ILE A 23 -1.94 5.51 14.28
C ILE A 23 -3.32 5.87 13.74
N ASN A 24 -4.39 5.23 14.23
CA ASN A 24 -5.76 5.55 13.81
C ASN A 24 -6.19 6.97 14.17
N GLN A 25 -5.78 7.51 15.31
CA GLN A 25 -6.09 8.88 15.69
C GLN A 25 -5.42 9.89 14.73
N ARG A 26 -4.19 9.62 14.30
CA ARG A 26 -3.45 10.47 13.35
C ARG A 26 -4.07 10.52 11.96
N VAL A 27 -4.70 9.43 11.52
CA VAL A 27 -5.46 9.40 10.25
C VAL A 27 -6.54 10.49 10.21
N HIS A 28 -7.15 10.79 11.36
CA HIS A 28 -8.22 11.80 11.47
C HIS A 28 -7.69 13.20 11.80
N THR A 29 -6.38 13.37 11.98
CA THR A 29 -5.79 14.70 12.19
C THR A 29 -5.83 15.45 10.86
N LYS A 30 -6.69 16.48 10.81
CA LYS A 30 -6.88 17.31 9.63
C LYS A 30 -5.72 18.28 9.45
N TYR A 31 -5.44 18.62 8.20
CA TYR A 31 -4.59 19.75 7.86
C TYR A 31 -5.22 21.04 8.38
N ASP A 32 -4.39 21.86 9.02
CA ASP A 32 -4.73 23.20 9.46
C ASP A 32 -3.84 24.17 8.71
N SER A 33 -4.43 24.92 7.79
CA SER A 33 -3.76 25.92 6.94
C SER A 33 -3.27 27.15 7.71
N THR A 34 -3.72 27.32 8.96
CA THR A 34 -3.28 28.43 9.81
C THR A 34 -2.04 28.09 10.63
N ASN A 35 -1.54 26.84 10.55
CA ASN A 35 -0.36 26.39 11.26
C ASN A 35 0.91 26.47 10.38
N PRO A 36 1.85 27.39 10.66
CA PRO A 36 3.03 27.62 9.82
C PRO A 36 4.00 26.42 9.75
N ALA A 37 3.95 25.52 10.73
CA ALA A 37 4.79 24.32 10.75
C ALA A 37 4.33 23.26 9.74
N HIS A 38 3.04 23.28 9.35
CA HIS A 38 2.48 22.36 8.36
C HIS A 38 2.78 22.83 6.93
N GLU A 39 2.65 24.13 6.67
CA GLU A 39 2.88 24.75 5.35
C GLU A 39 4.32 24.52 4.86
N ARG A 40 5.32 24.66 5.74
CA ARG A 40 6.75 24.49 5.42
C ARG A 40 7.12 23.07 5.00
N LYS A 41 6.40 22.04 5.48
CA LYS A 41 6.62 20.63 5.12
C LYS A 41 5.95 20.26 3.79
N LEU A 42 4.78 20.83 3.49
CA LEU A 42 4.00 20.49 2.30
C LEU A 42 4.62 21.00 0.99
N LEU A 43 5.18 22.22 1.01
CA LEU A 43 5.88 22.79 -0.15
C LEU A 43 7.13 22.01 -0.55
N LEU A 44 7.78 21.32 0.40
CA LEU A 44 9.01 20.58 0.16
C LEU A 44 8.79 19.22 -0.55
N ILE A 45 7.55 18.74 -0.61
CA ILE A 45 7.20 17.34 -0.96
C ILE A 45 6.43 17.22 -2.29
N GLY A 46 5.96 18.32 -2.88
CA GLY A 46 5.40 18.33 -4.25
C GLY A 46 3.90 18.04 -4.36
N PHE A 47 3.10 18.41 -3.36
CA PHE A 47 1.63 18.40 -3.47
C PHE A 47 1.15 19.31 -4.63
N GLN A 48 0.15 18.86 -5.39
CA GLN A 48 -0.44 19.63 -6.50
C GLN A 48 -1.80 20.21 -6.11
N GLY A 49 -2.04 21.47 -6.46
CA GLY A 49 -3.29 22.18 -6.20
C GLY A 49 -3.13 23.33 -5.19
N LYS A 50 -4.17 24.16 -5.06
CA LYS A 50 -4.22 25.29 -4.11
C LYS A 50 -4.53 24.85 -2.66
N ASP A 51 -4.91 23.59 -2.45
CA ASP A 51 -5.27 23.06 -1.13
C ASP A 51 -4.81 21.59 -0.96
N PRO A 52 -3.62 21.34 -0.40
CA PRO A 52 -3.13 19.99 -0.10
C PRO A 52 -4.07 19.17 0.79
N ALA A 53 -5.00 19.81 1.52
CA ALA A 53 -5.98 19.12 2.35
C ALA A 53 -6.89 18.18 1.55
N THR A 54 -7.05 18.40 0.24
CA THR A 54 -7.89 17.54 -0.60
C THR A 54 -7.29 16.17 -0.85
N ASP A 55 -5.95 16.07 -0.91
CA ASP A 55 -5.23 14.83 -1.18
C ASP A 55 -5.12 13.95 0.08
N PHE A 56 -5.20 14.55 1.27
CA PHE A 56 -5.16 13.84 2.54
C PHE A 56 -6.52 13.38 3.06
N ARG A 57 -7.62 13.56 2.34
CA ARG A 57 -8.99 13.35 2.87
C ARG A 57 -9.25 11.97 3.49
N GLY A 58 -8.45 10.95 3.13
CA GLY A 58 -8.52 9.62 3.73
C GLY A 58 -7.49 9.30 4.83
N MET A 59 -6.27 9.83 4.75
CA MET A 59 -5.14 9.46 5.62
C MET A 59 -4.59 10.59 6.50
N GLY A 60 -5.11 11.81 6.34
CA GLY A 60 -4.74 12.97 7.15
C GLY A 60 -3.24 13.23 7.18
N MET A 61 -2.77 13.81 8.29
CA MET A 61 -1.35 14.10 8.52
C MET A 61 -0.46 12.85 8.60
N LEU A 62 -1.02 11.64 8.77
CA LEU A 62 -0.24 10.41 8.79
C LEU A 62 0.45 10.15 7.44
N GLY A 63 -0.25 10.38 6.32
CA GLY A 63 0.36 10.22 5.00
C GLY A 63 1.55 11.16 4.77
N LEU A 64 1.47 12.37 5.32
CA LEU A 64 2.60 13.32 5.31
C LEU A 64 3.74 12.86 6.21
N ASP A 65 3.44 12.44 7.44
CA ASP A 65 4.43 11.95 8.40
C ASP A 65 5.20 10.75 7.81
N ASP A 66 4.51 9.85 7.12
CA ASP A 66 5.09 8.70 6.42
C ASP A 66 6.03 9.11 5.28
N LEU A 67 5.59 10.00 4.39
CA LEU A 67 6.42 10.56 3.31
C LEU A 67 7.69 11.23 3.85
N VAL A 68 7.55 12.06 4.89
CA VAL A 68 8.67 12.75 5.55
C VAL A 68 9.61 11.75 6.19
N TYR A 69 9.09 10.71 6.85
CA TYR A 69 9.91 9.66 7.44
C TYR A 69 10.72 8.95 6.35
N TYR A 70 10.10 8.57 5.25
CA TYR A 70 10.79 7.87 4.16
C TYR A 70 11.90 8.71 3.55
N ALA A 71 11.64 9.98 3.25
CA ALA A 71 12.65 10.90 2.74
C ALA A 71 13.81 11.13 3.73
N LYS A 72 13.49 11.24 5.03
CA LYS A 72 14.49 11.52 6.07
C LYS A 72 15.40 10.33 6.38
N TYR A 73 14.82 9.13 6.50
CA TYR A 73 15.56 7.94 6.94
C TYR A 73 16.07 7.07 5.80
N TYR A 74 15.49 7.20 4.60
CA TYR A 74 15.91 6.47 3.40
C TYR A 74 16.04 7.41 2.18
N PRO A 75 16.92 8.43 2.24
CA PRO A 75 17.04 9.44 1.19
C PRO A 75 17.41 8.84 -0.18
N MET A 76 18.25 7.81 -0.23
CA MET A 76 18.63 7.16 -1.50
C MET A 76 17.44 6.42 -2.14
N SER A 77 16.70 5.64 -1.35
CA SER A 77 15.55 4.87 -1.84
C SER A 77 14.39 5.78 -2.24
N SER A 78 14.10 6.80 -1.43
CA SER A 78 13.04 7.78 -1.72
C SER A 78 13.37 8.64 -2.94
N LYS A 79 14.62 9.11 -3.08
CA LYS A 79 15.07 9.83 -4.27
C LYS A 79 14.98 8.96 -5.52
N HIS A 80 15.42 7.71 -5.46
CA HIS A 80 15.31 6.79 -6.59
C HIS A 80 13.86 6.54 -7.00
N ALA A 81 12.97 6.32 -6.02
CA ALA A 81 11.54 6.19 -6.30
C ALA A 81 10.94 7.46 -6.92
N LEU A 82 11.37 8.65 -6.46
CA LEU A 82 10.98 9.92 -7.07
C LEU A 82 11.47 10.03 -8.53
N GLU A 83 12.70 9.63 -8.82
CA GLU A 83 13.23 9.60 -10.19
C GLU A 83 12.42 8.65 -11.09
N CYS A 84 12.16 7.42 -10.64
CA CYS A 84 11.33 6.44 -11.35
C CYS A 84 9.89 6.94 -11.58
N SER A 85 9.33 7.69 -10.62
CA SER A 85 7.98 8.24 -10.74
C SER A 85 7.80 9.22 -11.90
N HIS A 86 8.90 9.74 -12.46
CA HIS A 86 8.92 10.61 -13.63
C HIS A 86 9.28 9.90 -14.95
N ASP A 87 9.26 8.55 -15.01
CA ASP A 87 9.53 7.81 -16.25
C ASP A 87 8.58 8.28 -17.39
N PRO A 88 9.08 8.58 -18.60
CA PRO A 88 8.24 9.16 -19.67
C PRO A 88 7.04 8.30 -20.09
N ILE A 89 7.08 7.00 -19.84
CA ILE A 89 6.07 6.03 -20.27
C ILE A 89 5.29 5.50 -19.06
N SER A 90 6.00 5.19 -17.98
CA SER A 90 5.50 4.52 -16.79
C SER A 90 5.59 5.41 -15.55
N TRP A 91 5.27 6.70 -15.69
CA TRP A 91 5.22 7.63 -14.57
C TRP A 91 4.08 7.27 -13.59
N TYR A 92 4.25 7.69 -12.34
CA TYR A 92 3.19 7.67 -11.33
C TYR A 92 3.33 8.88 -10.41
N SER A 93 2.26 9.29 -9.73
CA SER A 93 2.36 10.41 -8.77
C SER A 93 2.95 9.93 -7.44
N PHE A 94 4.20 10.32 -7.14
CA PHE A 94 4.93 9.90 -5.94
C PHE A 94 4.13 10.12 -4.64
N ALA A 95 3.58 11.32 -4.44
CA ALA A 95 2.83 11.65 -3.23
C ALA A 95 1.51 10.86 -3.13
N ILE A 96 0.77 10.73 -4.23
CA ILE A 96 -0.51 10.02 -4.26
C ILE A 96 -0.32 8.53 -4.01
N VAL A 97 0.71 7.93 -4.62
CA VAL A 97 1.14 6.55 -4.32
C VAL A 97 1.50 6.41 -2.85
N GLY A 98 2.29 7.35 -2.31
CA GLY A 98 2.64 7.36 -0.89
C GLY A 98 1.42 7.36 0.02
N ILE A 99 0.40 8.17 -0.27
CA ILE A 99 -0.84 8.23 0.51
C ILE A 99 -1.65 6.93 0.39
N ASN A 100 -1.71 6.33 -0.80
CA ASN A 100 -2.36 5.03 -1.00
C ASN A 100 -1.63 3.91 -0.24
N ILE A 101 -0.30 3.97 -0.13
CA ILE A 101 0.48 3.04 0.68
C ILE A 101 0.22 3.24 2.17
N THR A 102 0.10 4.48 2.65
CA THR A 102 -0.35 4.75 4.03
C THR A 102 -1.72 4.13 4.29
N ALA A 103 -2.68 4.30 3.37
CA ALA A 103 -4.01 3.70 3.48
C ALA A 103 -3.94 2.17 3.57
N PHE A 104 -3.12 1.54 2.73
CA PHE A 104 -2.91 0.10 2.78
C PHE A 104 -2.25 -0.34 4.10
N ALA A 105 -1.19 0.34 4.56
CA ALA A 105 -0.53 0.03 5.83
C ALA A 105 -1.51 0.12 7.01
N VAL A 106 -2.34 1.17 7.06
CA VAL A 106 -3.41 1.32 8.05
C VAL A 106 -4.46 0.23 7.93
N GLN A 107 -4.84 -0.19 6.71
CA GLN A 107 -5.76 -1.31 6.51
C GLN A 107 -5.21 -2.61 7.11
N THR A 108 -3.93 -2.93 6.89
CA THR A 108 -3.30 -4.15 7.47
C THR A 108 -3.26 -4.10 9.00
N LEU A 109 -3.15 -2.91 9.58
CA LEU A 109 -3.22 -2.68 11.02
C LEU A 109 -4.65 -2.88 11.56
N ARG A 110 -5.65 -2.26 10.92
CA ARG A 110 -7.07 -2.36 11.29
C ARG A 110 -7.61 -3.78 11.18
N THR A 111 -7.21 -4.50 10.14
CA THR A 111 -7.60 -5.91 9.89
C THR A 111 -6.74 -6.92 10.66
N ARG A 112 -5.84 -6.43 11.54
CA ARG A 112 -4.93 -7.23 12.40
C ARG A 112 -3.94 -8.12 11.65
N GLN A 113 -3.80 -7.99 10.34
CA GLN A 113 -2.78 -8.69 9.55
C GLN A 113 -1.36 -8.32 10.01
N LEU A 114 -1.17 -7.10 10.52
CA LEU A 114 0.12 -6.63 11.04
C LEU A 114 0.43 -7.07 12.49
N GLN A 115 -0.51 -7.72 13.19
CA GLN A 115 -0.39 -7.96 14.63
C GLN A 115 0.83 -8.83 14.99
N TYR A 116 1.08 -9.88 14.20
CA TYR A 116 2.24 -10.75 14.41
C TYR A 116 3.56 -10.02 14.12
N TYR A 117 3.58 -9.17 13.09
CA TYR A 117 4.76 -8.35 12.76
C TYR A 117 5.12 -7.39 13.90
N LEU A 118 4.15 -6.68 14.49
CA LEU A 118 4.38 -5.80 15.64
C LEU A 118 4.77 -6.60 16.90
N PHE A 119 4.18 -7.78 17.07
CA PHE A 119 4.55 -8.69 18.15
C PHE A 119 6.00 -9.18 18.06
N LEU A 120 6.62 -9.22 16.88
CA LEU A 120 8.04 -9.56 16.78
C LEU A 120 8.93 -8.31 16.87
N ASN A 121 8.60 -7.28 16.09
CA ASN A 121 9.54 -6.21 15.78
C ASN A 121 9.45 -4.98 16.70
N GLY A 122 8.40 -4.91 17.52
CA GLY A 122 8.17 -3.79 18.44
C GLY A 122 6.86 -3.07 18.13
N THR A 123 6.45 -2.23 19.06
CA THR A 123 5.18 -1.48 19.00
C THR A 123 5.43 0.03 18.95
N ASP A 124 6.63 0.44 18.54
CA ASP A 124 6.98 1.84 18.37
C ASP A 124 6.52 2.35 17.01
N ARG A 125 6.25 3.65 16.91
CA ARG A 125 5.86 4.30 15.65
C ARG A 125 6.91 4.15 14.56
N SER A 126 8.19 4.05 14.92
CA SER A 126 9.27 3.77 13.97
C SER A 126 9.09 2.41 13.28
N VAL A 127 8.59 1.39 13.96
CA VAL A 127 8.33 0.05 13.38
C VAL A 127 7.21 0.12 12.33
N TYR A 128 6.18 0.95 12.58
CA TYR A 128 5.16 1.23 11.56
C TYR A 128 5.75 1.96 10.35
N HIS A 129 6.55 3.01 10.56
CA HIS A 129 7.17 3.72 9.45
C HIS A 129 8.17 2.86 8.66
N GLU A 130 8.85 1.90 9.29
CA GLU A 130 9.69 0.93 8.61
C GLU A 130 8.90 0.05 7.62
N LEU A 131 7.70 -0.38 8.02
CA LEU A 131 6.78 -1.08 7.12
C LEU A 131 6.38 -0.17 5.95
N TYR A 132 6.00 1.09 6.23
CA TYR A 132 5.64 2.05 5.18
C TYR A 132 6.77 2.21 4.15
N CYS A 133 8.00 2.45 4.62
CA CYS A 133 9.17 2.63 3.75
C CYS A 133 9.43 1.39 2.91
N TYR A 134 9.31 0.20 3.51
CA TYR A 134 9.44 -1.07 2.81
C TYR A 134 8.37 -1.22 1.73
N LEU A 135 7.10 -0.93 2.04
CA LEU A 135 6.00 -1.00 1.07
C LEU A 135 6.22 -0.05 -0.11
N PHE A 136 6.65 1.19 0.14
CA PHE A 136 6.96 2.14 -0.94
C PHE A 136 8.12 1.65 -1.80
N HIS A 137 9.25 1.28 -1.18
CA HIS A 137 10.41 0.75 -1.89
C HIS A 137 10.02 -0.43 -2.80
N ARG A 138 9.20 -1.36 -2.27
CA ARG A 138 8.75 -2.54 -3.00
C ARG A 138 7.72 -2.24 -4.08
N PHE A 139 6.84 -1.26 -3.86
CA PHE A 139 5.94 -0.79 -4.90
C PHE A 139 6.72 -0.19 -6.06
N ASN A 140 7.70 0.68 -5.80
CA ASN A 140 8.52 1.30 -6.86
C ASN A 140 9.23 0.23 -7.71
N ALA A 141 9.85 -0.76 -7.05
CA ALA A 141 10.49 -1.87 -7.74
C ALA A 141 9.48 -2.72 -8.52
N TYR A 142 8.30 -2.97 -7.95
CA TYR A 142 7.24 -3.73 -8.61
C TYR A 142 6.75 -3.02 -9.87
N TRP A 143 6.36 -1.75 -9.75
CA TRP A 143 5.89 -0.92 -10.85
C TRP A 143 6.91 -0.86 -12.00
N SER A 144 8.18 -0.61 -11.67
CA SER A 144 9.25 -0.40 -12.66
C SER A 144 9.71 -1.67 -13.39
N THR A 145 9.32 -2.86 -12.89
CA THR A 145 9.75 -4.16 -13.44
C THR A 145 8.64 -4.88 -14.21
N LEU A 146 7.45 -4.30 -14.29
CA LEU A 146 6.33 -4.87 -15.04
C LEU A 146 6.55 -4.73 -16.55
N GLU A 147 6.26 -5.83 -17.25
CA GLU A 147 6.25 -5.87 -18.71
C GLU A 147 4.90 -6.42 -19.20
N PRO A 148 4.19 -5.71 -20.10
CA PRO A 148 4.54 -4.40 -20.66
C PRO A 148 4.54 -3.29 -19.59
N LYS A 149 5.33 -2.23 -19.81
CA LYS A 149 5.39 -1.06 -18.93
C LYS A 149 3.98 -0.52 -18.63
N PRO A 150 3.56 -0.43 -17.35
CA PRO A 150 2.24 0.04 -16.99
C PRO A 150 2.12 1.55 -17.19
N SER A 151 0.94 2.00 -17.60
CA SER A 151 0.61 3.42 -17.66
C SER A 151 -0.13 3.86 -16.39
N ILE A 152 -0.36 5.16 -16.21
CA ILE A 152 -1.18 5.66 -15.11
C ILE A 152 -2.61 5.08 -15.10
N MET A 153 -3.13 4.66 -16.26
CA MET A 153 -4.45 4.02 -16.37
C MET A 153 -4.49 2.63 -15.73
N ASP A 154 -3.33 1.97 -15.62
CA ASP A 154 -3.19 0.66 -14.99
C ASP A 154 -3.08 0.73 -13.46
N PHE A 155 -3.00 1.94 -12.89
CA PHE A 155 -2.62 2.15 -11.50
C PHE A 155 -3.45 1.33 -10.51
N GLU A 156 -4.78 1.46 -10.55
CA GLU A 156 -5.66 0.78 -9.60
C GLU A 156 -5.53 -0.75 -9.65
N ARG A 157 -5.42 -1.31 -10.87
CA ARG A 157 -5.23 -2.74 -11.08
C ARG A 157 -3.87 -3.20 -10.52
N VAL A 158 -2.80 -2.52 -10.92
CA VAL A 158 -1.43 -2.85 -10.50
C VAL A 158 -1.28 -2.69 -8.98
N PHE A 159 -1.86 -1.65 -8.39
CA PHE A 159 -1.83 -1.43 -6.95
C PHE A 159 -2.64 -2.50 -6.20
N ALA A 160 -3.78 -2.95 -6.74
CA ALA A 160 -4.52 -4.09 -6.18
C ALA A 160 -3.69 -5.38 -6.19
N ASP A 161 -3.02 -5.69 -7.30
CA ASP A 161 -2.14 -6.86 -7.41
C ASP A 161 -0.96 -6.77 -6.42
N PHE A 162 -0.37 -5.58 -6.28
CA PHE A 162 0.67 -5.30 -5.31
C PHE A 162 0.21 -5.58 -3.87
N LYS A 163 -0.98 -5.10 -3.48
CA LYS A 163 -1.55 -5.34 -2.14
C LYS A 163 -1.67 -6.84 -1.86
N ILE A 164 -2.21 -7.62 -2.80
CA ILE A 164 -2.35 -9.08 -2.66
C ILE A 164 -1.00 -9.73 -2.37
N VAL A 165 0.06 -9.32 -3.09
CA VAL A 165 1.38 -9.88 -2.85
C VAL A 165 1.95 -9.48 -1.50
N MET A 166 1.78 -8.23 -1.07
CA MET A 166 2.23 -7.80 0.25
C MET A 166 1.46 -8.49 1.39
N GLU A 167 0.14 -8.66 1.26
CA GLU A 167 -0.68 -9.40 2.24
C GLU A 167 -0.24 -10.86 2.35
N ARG A 168 0.02 -11.54 1.22
CA ARG A 168 0.57 -12.91 1.23
C ARG A 168 1.90 -13.00 1.96
N GLN A 169 2.76 -12.00 1.80
CA GLN A 169 4.06 -11.96 2.49
C GLN A 169 3.89 -11.71 4.00
N LEU A 170 2.91 -10.90 4.42
CA LEU A 170 2.55 -10.73 5.84
C LEU A 170 2.03 -12.04 6.44
N THR A 171 1.16 -12.78 5.73
CA THR A 171 0.67 -14.10 6.17
C THR A 171 1.82 -15.10 6.35
N ARG A 172 2.81 -15.05 5.45
CA ARG A 172 4.05 -15.84 5.54
C ARG A 172 5.04 -15.34 6.57
N ARG A 173 4.69 -14.29 7.33
CA ARG A 173 5.50 -13.70 8.40
C ARG A 173 6.86 -13.19 7.90
N LYS A 174 6.93 -12.77 6.63
CA LYS A 174 8.14 -12.18 6.05
C LYS A 174 8.49 -10.90 6.81
N LEU A 175 9.78 -10.70 7.07
CA LEU A 175 10.29 -9.47 7.64
C LEU A 175 10.17 -8.32 6.61
N MET A 176 9.39 -7.30 6.95
CA MET A 176 9.12 -6.12 6.10
C MET A 176 9.66 -4.86 6.75
N MET A 177 10.98 -4.72 6.81
CA MET A 177 11.64 -3.51 7.30
C MET A 177 12.76 -3.14 6.33
N LEU A 178 12.68 -1.93 5.78
CA LEU A 178 13.58 -1.50 4.72
C LEU A 178 15.03 -1.47 5.19
N ARG A 179 15.30 -1.15 6.45
CA ARG A 179 16.66 -1.17 7.03
C ARG A 179 17.42 -2.49 6.82
N TYR A 180 16.73 -3.61 6.65
CA TYR A 180 17.37 -4.91 6.41
C TYR A 180 17.44 -5.26 4.93
N ASP A 181 16.44 -4.84 4.13
CA ASP A 181 16.43 -5.02 2.67
C ASP A 181 17.59 -4.24 2.00
N THR A 182 17.98 -3.08 2.55
CA THR A 182 19.10 -2.29 2.02
C THR A 182 20.46 -2.69 2.59
N LYS A 183 20.53 -3.27 3.80
CA LYS A 183 21.81 -3.67 4.43
C LYS A 183 22.38 -4.97 3.85
N GLU A 184 21.53 -5.90 3.42
CA GLU A 184 21.99 -7.08 2.66
C GLU A 184 22.61 -6.71 1.31
N ASN A 185 22.25 -5.56 0.72
CA ASN A 185 22.78 -5.10 -0.57
C ASN A 185 24.16 -4.43 -0.51
N PHE A 186 24.59 -3.90 0.64
CA PHE A 186 25.93 -3.28 0.77
C PHE A 186 27.03 -4.27 1.18
N LEU A 187 26.69 -5.37 1.88
CA LEU A 187 27.67 -6.35 2.35
C LEU A 187 27.89 -7.53 1.40
N SER A 188 27.01 -7.74 0.40
CA SER A 188 27.03 -8.96 -0.42
C SER A 188 27.60 -8.80 -1.84
N GLY A 189 27.95 -7.60 -2.32
CA GLY A 189 28.69 -7.39 -3.59
C GLY A 189 28.12 -8.08 -4.85
N HIS A 190 26.92 -8.64 -4.78
CA HIS A 190 26.26 -9.41 -5.82
C HIS A 190 24.88 -8.82 -5.97
N GLY A 191 24.65 -8.13 -7.09
CA GLY A 191 23.31 -7.75 -7.50
C GLY A 191 22.49 -9.03 -7.65
N HIS A 192 21.68 -9.37 -6.65
CA HIS A 192 20.76 -10.48 -6.75
C HIS A 192 19.42 -9.97 -7.25
N HIS A 193 19.13 -10.49 -8.44
CA HIS A 193 17.82 -10.71 -9.03
C HIS A 193 16.69 -10.59 -8.01
N ILE A 194 15.89 -9.54 -8.17
CA ILE A 194 14.50 -9.55 -7.71
C ILE A 194 13.92 -10.86 -8.26
N PRO A 195 13.41 -11.79 -7.43
CA PRO A 195 12.79 -12.99 -7.95
C PRO A 195 11.68 -12.55 -8.90
N PRO A 196 11.57 -13.14 -10.11
CA PRO A 196 10.57 -12.73 -11.07
C PRO A 196 9.21 -12.76 -10.37
N PHE A 197 8.51 -11.63 -10.43
CA PHE A 197 7.17 -11.53 -9.93
C PHE A 197 6.30 -12.37 -10.85
N VAL A 198 6.11 -13.65 -10.51
CA VAL A 198 5.22 -14.52 -11.27
C VAL A 198 3.80 -14.07 -10.94
N ALA A 199 3.28 -13.14 -11.73
CA ALA A 199 1.84 -12.89 -11.82
C ALA A 199 1.20 -14.21 -12.27
N THR A 200 0.50 -14.88 -11.37
CA THR A 200 -0.26 -16.08 -11.73
C THR A 200 -1.48 -15.62 -12.52
N THR A 201 -1.33 -15.46 -13.83
CA THR A 201 -2.45 -15.30 -14.76
C THR A 201 -3.13 -16.66 -14.88
N THR A 202 -4.25 -16.85 -14.19
CA THR A 202 -5.14 -17.99 -14.42
C THR A 202 -5.87 -17.78 -15.74
N ALA A 203 -5.28 -18.22 -16.85
CA ALA A 203 -6.00 -18.39 -18.10
C ALA A 203 -6.69 -19.76 -18.07
N ALA A 204 -7.98 -19.77 -17.73
CA ALA A 204 -8.85 -20.90 -18.01
C ALA A 204 -9.16 -20.90 -19.51
N THR A 205 -8.54 -21.82 -20.25
CA THR A 205 -8.99 -22.17 -21.62
C THR A 205 -9.28 -23.65 -21.69
N THR A 206 -10.57 -23.88 -21.89
CA THR A 206 -11.31 -25.11 -22.13
C THR A 206 -10.76 -25.90 -23.31
N ALA A 207 -10.62 -27.22 -23.15
CA ALA A 207 -10.59 -28.15 -24.27
C ALA A 207 -11.01 -29.55 -23.81
N VAL A 208 -12.31 -29.86 -23.90
CA VAL A 208 -12.81 -31.18 -24.32
C VAL A 208 -14.15 -30.94 -25.00
N GLY A 209 -14.23 -31.22 -26.30
CA GLY A 209 -15.48 -31.30 -27.03
C GLY A 209 -16.06 -32.71 -26.95
N VAL A 210 -17.38 -32.82 -26.83
CA VAL A 210 -18.19 -33.90 -27.42
C VAL A 210 -19.53 -33.29 -27.85
N SER A 211 -20.01 -33.80 -28.98
CA SER A 211 -21.04 -33.30 -29.86
C SER A 211 -22.49 -33.67 -29.48
N SER A 212 -23.42 -32.83 -29.96
CA SER A 212 -24.70 -33.16 -30.60
C SER A 212 -26.04 -33.02 -29.82
N ARG A 213 -26.97 -32.38 -30.56
CA ARG A 213 -28.46 -32.45 -30.55
C ARG A 213 -29.28 -31.45 -29.70
N VAL A 214 -29.72 -30.40 -30.40
CA VAL A 214 -31.12 -29.97 -30.68
C VAL A 214 -32.20 -30.32 -29.64
N LEU A 215 -32.89 -29.27 -29.15
CA LEU A 215 -34.35 -29.08 -28.93
C LEU A 215 -34.51 -27.65 -28.32
N GLN A 216 -34.94 -26.63 -29.08
CA GLN A 216 -36.30 -26.08 -29.19
C GLN A 216 -36.99 -25.65 -27.87
N ASP A 217 -37.41 -24.37 -27.91
CA ASP A 217 -38.58 -23.73 -27.29
C ASP A 217 -38.50 -22.94 -25.96
N GLU A 218 -38.80 -21.64 -26.15
CA GLU A 218 -39.70 -20.72 -25.43
C GLU A 218 -39.40 -20.11 -24.04
N VAL A 219 -39.19 -18.78 -24.10
CA VAL A 219 -39.90 -17.67 -23.43
C VAL A 219 -40.23 -17.80 -21.93
N VAL A 220 -39.62 -16.92 -21.11
CA VAL A 220 -40.24 -15.98 -20.12
C VAL A 220 -39.08 -15.05 -19.67
N GLY A 221 -39.08 -13.74 -19.94
CA GLY A 221 -39.80 -12.71 -19.18
C GLY A 221 -38.91 -12.13 -18.07
N GLY A 222 -38.31 -10.94 -18.31
CA GLY A 222 -37.48 -10.24 -17.33
C GLY A 222 -37.42 -8.75 -17.65
N GLU A 223 -38.21 -7.97 -16.91
CA GLU A 223 -38.40 -6.53 -17.05
C GLU A 223 -37.11 -5.73 -16.79
N ALA A 224 -36.88 -4.73 -17.63
CA ALA A 224 -35.82 -3.74 -17.48
C ALA A 224 -36.29 -2.61 -16.55
N PHE A 225 -35.53 -2.32 -15.51
CA PHE A 225 -35.78 -1.20 -14.60
C PHE A 225 -35.06 0.04 -15.13
N GLU A 226 -35.84 0.96 -15.69
CA GLU A 226 -35.41 2.24 -16.24
C GLU A 226 -35.32 3.27 -15.10
N MET A 227 -34.15 3.89 -14.89
CA MET A 227 -33.93 4.87 -13.84
C MET A 227 -34.00 6.28 -14.45
N GLU A 228 -35.18 6.90 -14.31
CA GLU A 228 -35.47 8.28 -14.69
C GLU A 228 -34.62 9.28 -13.89
N THR A 229 -33.91 10.16 -14.60
CA THR A 229 -33.20 11.31 -14.03
C THR A 229 -34.13 12.51 -13.95
N LYS A 230 -34.57 12.88 -12.74
CA LYS A 230 -35.20 14.18 -12.48
C LYS A 230 -34.15 15.21 -12.10
N LYS A 231 -33.89 16.17 -13.00
CA LYS A 231 -33.40 17.51 -12.67
C LYS A 231 -34.55 18.32 -12.08
N SER A 232 -34.33 18.99 -10.95
CA SER A 232 -35.10 20.17 -10.57
C SER A 232 -34.29 21.06 -9.63
N GLN A 233 -34.34 22.36 -9.97
CA GLN A 233 -33.84 23.57 -9.30
C GLN A 233 -32.37 23.92 -9.49
#